data_AF-A0AAQ3RPG5-F1
#
_entry.id   AF-A0AAQ3RPG5-F1
#
_cell.length_a   1.000
_cell.length_b   1.000
_cell.length_c   1.000
_cell.angle_alpha   90.00
_cell.angle_beta   90.00
_cell.angle_gamma   90.00
#
_symmetry.space_group_name_H-M   'P 1'
#
loop_
_entity.id
_entity.type
_entity.pdbx_description
1 polymer ?
#
loop_
_entity_poly.entity_id
_entity_poly.type
_entity_poly.pdbx_seq_one_letter_code
_entity_poly.pdbx_strand_id
1 'polypeptide(L)'
;MLLTDNVSKGSLFKLEHMHMMTKLRPFVRSFLKEATEMFEMYIYTMGDRPYALEMAKLLDPQGEYFNAKVISRDDGTQKHQKGLDVVLGQESAVLILDDTEHVSALLVSDMYY
;
A
#
# COMPACT_ATOMS: atom_id res chain seq x y z
N MET A 1 0.10 -1.31 -22.57
CA MET A 1 1.47 -0.91 -22.92
C MET A 1 1.55 0.61 -22.94
N LEU A 2 1.99 1.21 -21.83
CA LEU A 2 2.66 2.52 -21.75
C LEU A 2 3.39 2.53 -20.39
N LEU A 3 4.56 1.87 -20.33
CA LEU A 3 5.52 2.04 -19.25
C LEU A 3 6.45 3.16 -19.73
N THR A 4 6.21 4.39 -19.29
CA THR A 4 7.03 5.54 -19.67
C THR A 4 8.31 5.57 -18.85
N ASP A 5 9.42 5.52 -19.58
CA ASP A 5 10.75 6.05 -19.32
C ASP A 5 11.37 5.82 -17.94
N ASN A 6 12.25 4.82 -17.95
CA ASN A 6 13.19 4.47 -16.92
C ASN A 6 14.19 5.61 -16.72
N VAL A 7 13.90 6.56 -15.82
CA VAL A 7 14.92 7.45 -15.24
C VAL A 7 15.76 6.63 -14.26
N SER A 8 16.63 5.80 -14.86
CA SER A 8 17.83 5.13 -14.33
C SER A 8 17.75 4.50 -12.95
N LYS A 9 17.75 3.15 -12.84
CA LYS A 9 18.16 2.39 -11.63
C LYS A 9 17.50 2.80 -10.29
N GLY A 10 16.47 3.64 -10.31
CA GLY A 10 16.03 4.42 -9.16
C GLY A 10 14.73 3.88 -8.57
N SER A 11 14.52 4.19 -7.29
CA SER A 11 13.26 3.93 -6.62
C SER A 11 12.20 5.00 -6.89
N LEU A 12 12.42 5.92 -7.84
CA LEU A 12 11.55 7.06 -8.14
C LEU A 12 10.72 6.81 -9.41
N PHE A 13 9.41 7.01 -9.31
CA PHE A 13 8.42 6.73 -10.35
C PHE A 13 7.54 7.95 -10.59
N LYS A 14 7.11 8.15 -11.83
CA LYS A 14 6.18 9.21 -12.21
C LYS A 14 4.82 8.62 -12.54
N LEU A 15 3.76 9.07 -11.86
CA LEU A 15 2.37 8.74 -12.15
C LEU A 15 1.74 9.88 -12.95
N GLU A 16 1.90 9.83 -14.28
CA GLU A 16 1.52 10.94 -15.18
C GLU A 16 0.07 11.38 -15.01
N HIS A 17 -0.86 10.43 -14.93
CA HIS A 17 -2.30 10.69 -14.82
C HIS A 17 -2.73 11.25 -13.46
N MET A 18 -1.87 11.15 -12.44
CA MET A 18 -2.08 11.73 -11.11
C MET A 18 -1.24 13.00 -10.89
N HIS A 19 -0.43 13.40 -11.88
CA HIS A 19 0.52 14.51 -11.77
C HIS A 19 1.43 14.42 -10.54
N MET A 20 1.90 13.21 -10.22
CA MET A 20 2.65 12.93 -8.99
C MET A 20 3.94 12.15 -9.26
N MET A 21 4.94 12.36 -8.40
CA MET A 21 6.14 11.54 -8.29
C MET A 21 6.07 10.72 -7.00
N THR A 22 6.52 9.47 -7.06
CA THR A 22 6.50 8.54 -5.92
C THR A 22 7.85 7.85 -5.80
N LYS A 23 8.42 7.85 -4.61
CA LYS A 23 9.68 7.16 -4.34
C LYS A 23 9.45 5.93 -3.47
N LEU A 24 9.66 4.74 -4.00
CA LEU A 24 9.65 3.50 -3.22
C LEU A 24 10.77 3.50 -2.15
N ARG A 25 10.43 3.00 -0.96
CA ARG A 25 11.39 2.79 0.12
C ARG A 25 12.42 1.72 -0.30
N PRO A 26 13.71 1.89 0.05
CA PRO A 26 14.70 0.84 -0.17
C PRO A 26 14.23 -0.50 0.42
N PHE A 27 14.52 -1.59 -0.29
CA PHE A 27 14.20 -2.98 0.11
C PHE A 27 12.72 -3.35 0.19
N VAL A 28 11.80 -2.46 -0.20
CA VAL A 28 10.35 -2.69 -0.13
C VAL A 28 9.90 -4.02 -0.75
N ARG A 29 10.46 -4.39 -1.91
CA ARG A 29 10.07 -5.62 -2.61
C ARG A 29 10.57 -6.88 -1.90
N SER A 30 11.77 -6.83 -1.33
CA SER A 30 12.30 -7.95 -0.53
C SER A 30 11.50 -8.13 0.75
N PHE A 31 11.17 -7.02 1.42
CA PHE A 31 10.31 -7.03 2.59
C PHE A 31 8.95 -7.68 2.29
N LEU A 32 8.27 -7.26 1.22
CA LEU A 32 6.97 -7.83 0.84
C LEU A 32 7.07 -9.34 0.58
N LYS A 33 8.11 -9.77 -0.14
CA LYS A 33 8.34 -11.18 -0.43
C LYS A 33 8.48 -12.01 0.85
N GLU A 34 9.32 -11.57 1.79
CA GLU A 34 9.53 -12.27 3.07
C GLU A 34 8.28 -12.21 3.96
N ALA A 35 7.60 -11.06 4.02
CA ALA A 35 6.39 -10.89 4.81
C ALA A 35 5.26 -11.82 4.35
N THR A 36 5.11 -12.05 3.04
CA THR A 36 4.08 -12.95 2.50
C THR A 36 4.26 -14.42 2.90
N GLU A 37 5.44 -14.82 3.39
CA GLU A 37 5.64 -16.17 3.94
C GLU A 37 4.98 -16.37 5.32
N MET A 38 4.67 -15.26 6.01
CA MET A 38 4.14 -15.26 7.38
C MET A 38 2.78 -14.60 7.51
N PHE A 39 2.43 -13.67 6.61
CA PHE A 39 1.26 -12.82 6.72
C PHE A 39 0.44 -12.78 5.44
N GLU A 40 -0.88 -12.66 5.62
CA GLU A 40 -1.75 -12.21 4.56
C GLU A 40 -1.65 -10.68 4.44
N MET A 41 -1.22 -10.19 3.28
CA MET A 41 -0.92 -8.78 3.09
C MET A 41 -2.14 -7.99 2.59
N TYR A 42 -2.38 -6.84 3.21
CA TYR A 42 -3.39 -5.87 2.82
C TYR A 42 -2.72 -4.54 2.45
N ILE A 43 -3.43 -3.71 1.68
CA ILE A 43 -3.17 -2.27 1.59
C ILE A 43 -4.28 -1.54 2.31
N TYR A 44 -3.95 -0.61 3.21
CA TYR A 44 -4.93 0.29 3.82
C TYR A 44 -4.36 1.70 3.97
N THR A 45 -4.83 2.58 3.10
CA THR A 45 -4.35 3.96 2.99
C THR A 45 -5.47 4.96 3.20
N MET A 46 -5.10 6.17 3.65
CA MET A 46 -5.99 7.34 3.66
C MET A 46 -6.04 8.06 2.30
N GLY A 47 -5.31 7.55 1.29
CA GLY A 47 -5.50 7.93 -0.11
C GLY A 47 -6.86 7.49 -0.63
N ASP A 48 -7.31 8.12 -1.72
CA ASP A 48 -8.50 7.68 -2.43
C ASP A 48 -8.28 6.34 -3.15
N ARG A 49 -9.38 5.72 -3.60
CA ARG A 49 -9.31 4.41 -4.23
C ARG A 49 -8.47 4.37 -5.52
N PRO A 50 -8.57 5.35 -6.44
CA PRO A 50 -7.70 5.40 -7.62
C PRO A 50 -6.21 5.39 -7.25
N TYR A 51 -5.81 6.22 -6.28
CA TYR A 51 -4.43 6.26 -5.79
C TYR A 51 -3.98 4.91 -5.22
N ALA A 52 -4.80 4.31 -4.36
CA ALA A 52 -4.49 3.04 -3.72
C ALA A 52 -4.27 1.91 -4.74
N LEU A 53 -5.07 1.89 -5.81
CA LEU A 53 -4.94 0.90 -6.88
C LEU A 53 -3.67 1.13 -7.73
N GLU A 54 -3.28 2.37 -7.98
CA GLU A 54 -2.03 2.66 -8.70
C GLU A 54 -0.80 2.27 -7.87
N MET A 55 -0.83 2.50 -6.56
CA MET A 55 0.21 2.03 -5.65
C MET A 55 0.27 0.51 -5.57
N ALA A 56 -0.88 -0.17 -5.52
CA ALA A 56 -0.94 -1.63 -5.58
C ALA A 56 -0.25 -2.16 -6.85
N LYS A 57 -0.54 -1.59 -8.03
CA LYS A 57 0.11 -1.98 -9.29
C LYS A 57 1.62 -1.73 -9.30
N LEU A 58 2.06 -0.62 -8.71
CA LEU A 58 3.48 -0.27 -8.66
C LEU A 58 4.26 -1.25 -7.76
N LEU A 59 3.67 -1.63 -6.62
CA LEU A 59 4.28 -2.51 -5.63
C LEU A 59 4.19 -3.99 -6.01
N ASP A 60 3.05 -4.39 -6.57
CA ASP A 60 2.68 -5.77 -6.88
C ASP A 60 2.12 -5.88 -8.30
N PRO A 61 2.97 -5.71 -9.34
CA PRO A 61 2.52 -5.72 -10.73
C PRO A 61 1.93 -7.07 -11.15
N GLN A 62 2.31 -8.16 -10.47
CA GLN A 62 1.88 -9.53 -10.79
C GLN A 62 0.69 -9.99 -9.94
N GLY A 63 0.30 -9.20 -8.93
CA GLY A 63 -0.82 -9.51 -8.04
C GLY A 63 -0.55 -10.62 -7.04
N GLU A 64 0.73 -10.88 -6.70
CA GLU A 64 1.17 -11.98 -5.84
C GLU A 64 0.98 -11.67 -4.35
N TYR A 65 1.07 -10.40 -3.96
CA TYR A 65 1.15 -9.99 -2.55
C TYR A 65 -0.22 -9.63 -2.00
N PHE A 66 -0.96 -8.75 -2.68
CA PHE A 66 -2.17 -8.15 -2.11
C PHE A 66 -3.46 -8.81 -2.56
N ASN A 67 -3.50 -9.54 -3.69
CA ASN A 67 -4.68 -10.28 -4.15
C ASN A 67 -6.01 -9.47 -4.06
N ALA A 68 -5.99 -8.22 -4.53
CA ALA A 68 -7.10 -7.25 -4.46
C ALA A 68 -7.52 -6.75 -3.06
N LYS A 69 -6.78 -7.08 -2.01
CA LYS A 69 -7.01 -6.62 -0.63
C LYS A 69 -6.52 -5.18 -0.43
N VAL A 70 -7.20 -4.24 -1.05
CA VAL A 70 -6.89 -2.80 -1.02
C VAL A 70 -8.06 -2.05 -0.40
N ILE A 71 -7.79 -1.39 0.72
CA ILE A 71 -8.71 -0.57 1.49
C ILE A 71 -8.24 0.88 1.34
N SER A 72 -9.10 1.74 0.81
CA SER A 72 -8.85 3.16 0.66
C SER A 72 -9.64 3.98 1.68
N ARG A 73 -9.44 5.29 1.71
CA ARG A 73 -10.27 6.20 2.48
C ARG A 73 -11.75 6.08 2.12
N ASP A 74 -12.05 5.73 0.87
CA ASP A 74 -13.42 5.64 0.37
C ASP A 74 -14.13 4.36 0.84
N ASP A 75 -13.37 3.38 1.34
CA ASP A 75 -13.86 2.10 1.88
C ASP A 75 -14.03 2.13 3.41
N GLY A 76 -13.54 3.17 4.08
CA GLY A 76 -13.60 3.32 5.54
C GLY A 76 -15.01 3.63 6.05
N THR A 77 -15.40 2.96 7.15
CA THR A 77 -16.70 3.14 7.81
C THR A 77 -16.77 4.40 8.68
N GLN A 78 -15.61 4.87 9.16
CA GLN A 78 -15.47 6.08 9.97
C GLN A 78 -14.61 7.11 9.27
N LYS A 79 -15.13 8.35 9.19
CA LYS A 79 -14.45 9.45 8.52
C LYS A 79 -13.16 9.78 9.29
N HIS A 80 -12.02 9.71 8.59
CA HIS A 80 -10.68 10.01 9.13
C HIS A 80 -10.13 9.05 10.18
N GLN A 81 -10.64 7.82 10.27
CA GLN A 81 -10.08 6.79 11.15
C GLN A 81 -9.83 5.50 10.38
N LYS A 82 -8.74 4.80 10.72
CA LYS A 82 -8.54 3.42 10.28
C LYS A 82 -9.16 2.49 11.33
N GLY A 83 -10.10 1.66 10.91
CA GLY A 83 -10.74 0.67 11.77
C GLY A 83 -10.37 -0.74 11.33
N LEU A 84 -10.29 -1.69 12.27
CA LEU A 84 -10.11 -3.10 11.96
C LEU A 84 -11.39 -3.78 11.45
N ASP A 85 -12.51 -3.06 11.48
CA ASP A 85 -13.83 -3.53 11.06
C ASP A 85 -13.93 -3.88 9.57
N VAL A 86 -12.98 -3.38 8.77
CA VAL A 86 -12.84 -3.67 7.34
C VAL A 86 -11.78 -4.75 7.03
N VAL A 87 -11.00 -5.18 8.03
CA VAL A 87 -10.00 -6.25 7.89
C VAL A 87 -10.59 -7.58 8.36
N LEU A 88 -10.54 -8.60 7.50
CA LEU A 88 -11.04 -9.93 7.85
C LEU A 88 -10.05 -10.63 8.79
N GLY A 89 -10.38 -10.76 10.08
CA GLY A 89 -9.55 -11.48 11.03
C GLY A 89 -9.93 -11.26 12.50
N GLN A 90 -9.38 -12.08 13.39
CA GLN A 90 -9.39 -11.79 14.83
C GLN A 90 -8.39 -10.66 15.08
N GLU A 91 -8.77 -9.60 15.80
CA GLU A 91 -7.89 -8.45 16.08
C GLU A 91 -6.54 -8.88 16.67
N SER A 92 -6.52 -9.93 17.48
CA SER A 92 -5.32 -10.50 18.10
C SER A 92 -4.30 -11.08 17.11
N ALA A 93 -4.66 -11.26 15.84
CA ALA A 93 -3.81 -11.82 14.79
C ALA A 93 -3.42 -10.79 13.72
N VAL A 94 -3.77 -9.52 13.89
CA VAL A 94 -3.48 -8.46 12.93
C VAL A 94 -2.21 -7.70 13.35
N LEU A 95 -1.21 -7.68 12.46
CA LEU A 95 -0.04 -6.82 12.57
C LEU A 95 -0.13 -5.66 11.59
N ILE A 96 0.36 -4.51 12.04
CA ILE A 96 -0.04 -3.20 11.57
C ILE A 96 1.23 -2.34 11.51
N LEU A 97 1.58 -1.79 10.34
CA LEU A 97 2.79 -0.96 10.09
C LEU A 97 2.50 0.34 9.31
N ASP A 98 2.75 1.51 9.91
CA ASP A 98 2.73 2.87 9.29
C ASP A 98 3.38 3.90 10.22
N ASP A 99 3.51 5.12 9.71
CA ASP A 99 4.33 6.19 10.22
C ASP A 99 3.62 7.12 11.22
N THR A 100 2.29 7.03 11.37
CA THR A 100 1.51 7.95 12.23
C THR A 100 0.99 7.28 13.51
N GLU A 101 1.47 7.76 14.67
CA GLU A 101 1.13 7.22 16.00
C GLU A 101 -0.36 7.32 16.37
N HIS A 102 -1.11 8.26 15.78
CA HIS A 102 -2.52 8.54 16.13
C HIS A 102 -3.55 7.71 15.38
N VAL A 103 -3.12 6.71 14.61
CA VAL A 103 -4.02 5.85 13.86
C VAL A 103 -3.73 4.40 14.23
N SER A 104 -4.43 3.89 15.25
CA SER A 104 -4.45 2.45 15.51
C SER A 104 -4.98 1.74 14.27
N ALA A 105 -4.20 0.81 13.71
CA ALA A 105 -4.41 0.14 12.42
C ALA A 105 -3.75 0.75 11.18
N LEU A 106 -2.44 0.94 11.27
CA LEU A 106 -1.44 1.20 10.23
C LEU A 106 -1.29 0.25 9.02
N LEU A 107 -1.12 0.85 7.82
CA LEU A 107 -0.82 0.19 6.54
C LEU A 107 -0.26 1.17 5.46
N VAL A 108 0.67 0.66 4.63
CA VAL A 108 1.18 1.04 3.28
C VAL A 108 1.82 2.40 3.02
N SER A 109 1.58 3.43 3.84
CA SER A 109 2.33 4.70 3.75
C SER A 109 3.86 4.48 3.84
N ASP A 110 4.27 3.44 4.57
CA ASP A 110 5.67 3.08 4.79
C ASP A 110 6.48 2.66 3.57
N MET A 111 5.84 2.45 2.42
CA MET A 111 6.49 1.87 1.25
C MET A 111 6.87 2.92 0.20
N TYR A 112 6.46 4.17 0.38
CA TYR A 112 6.82 5.25 -0.53
C TYR A 112 6.72 6.65 0.09
N TYR A 113 7.60 7.54 -0.38
CA TYR A 113 7.61 8.98 -0.07
C TYR A 113 7.19 9.82 -1.28
#